data_AF-A0A2I0SV20-F1
#
_entry.id   AF-A0A2I0SV20-F1
#
_cell.length_a   1.000
_cell.length_b   1.000
_cell.length_c   1.000
_cell.angle_alpha   90.00
_cell.angle_beta   90.00
_cell.angle_gamma   90.00
#
_symmetry.space_group_name_H-M   'P 1'
#
loop_
_entity.id
_entity.type
_entity.pdbx_description
1 polymer ?
#
loop_
_entity_poly.entity_id
_entity_poly.type
_entity_poly.pdbx_seq_one_letter_code
_entity_poly.pdbx_strand_id
1 'polypeptide(L)'
;MIVVTSAGFALAGDAQRSYIAGDGTIHGCVNANGRLRLVEPDSACRQGEDSVTWNRTGPQGPAGPKGDKGDKGDAGAQGPAGPAGADGVAGAHVVTVTKDVAELDMVDVEARCPAGETATGGGWYMPGGTAMANGPALHSNPIVSGATPVGWTAGFLNGAGNTYTAAVYAICAKTG
;
A
#
# COMPACT_ATOMS: atom_id res chain seq x y z
N MET A 1 -111.26 4.60 -2.89
CA MET A 1 -109.86 4.97 -2.58
C MET A 1 -109.07 3.67 -2.61
N ILE A 2 -108.01 3.59 -3.42
CA ILE A 2 -107.49 2.35 -4.01
C ILE A 2 -106.77 1.47 -2.98
N VAL A 3 -107.11 0.19 -2.96
CA VAL A 3 -106.46 -0.90 -2.22
C VAL A 3 -105.26 -1.38 -3.03
N VAL A 4 -104.06 -1.46 -2.44
CA VAL A 4 -102.90 -2.15 -3.02
C VAL A 4 -102.33 -3.10 -1.96
N THR A 5 -102.42 -4.39 -2.27
CA THR A 5 -101.90 -5.51 -1.49
C THR A 5 -100.39 -5.64 -1.70
N SER A 6 -99.63 -5.80 -0.61
CA SER A 6 -98.18 -5.95 -0.64
C SER A 6 -97.77 -7.36 -1.11
N ALA A 7 -97.21 -7.46 -2.31
CA ALA A 7 -96.44 -8.63 -2.74
C ALA A 7 -95.00 -8.49 -2.23
N GLY A 8 -94.61 -9.30 -1.25
CA GLY A 8 -93.25 -9.36 -0.74
C GLY A 8 -92.32 -10.05 -1.75
N PHE A 9 -91.28 -9.34 -2.20
CA PHE A 9 -90.15 -9.92 -2.91
C PHE A 9 -89.13 -10.40 -1.88
N ALA A 10 -88.97 -11.72 -1.73
CA ALA A 10 -87.87 -12.30 -0.98
C ALA A 10 -86.62 -12.30 -1.87
N LEU A 11 -85.60 -11.53 -1.50
CA LEU A 11 -84.26 -11.72 -2.04
C LEU A 11 -83.71 -13.02 -1.44
N ALA A 12 -83.58 -14.06 -2.27
CA ALA A 12 -82.79 -15.22 -1.88
C ALA A 12 -81.36 -14.73 -1.65
N GLY A 13 -80.87 -14.87 -0.42
CA GLY A 13 -79.47 -14.62 -0.12
C GLY A 13 -78.63 -15.68 -0.83
N ASP A 14 -77.87 -15.28 -1.84
CA ASP A 14 -76.87 -16.15 -2.45
C ASP A 14 -75.80 -16.43 -1.40
N ALA A 15 -75.84 -17.64 -0.83
CA ALA A 15 -74.70 -18.16 -0.09
C ALA A 15 -73.53 -18.28 -1.10
N GLN A 16 -72.65 -17.28 -1.14
CA GLN A 16 -71.41 -17.37 -1.89
C GLN A 16 -70.62 -18.56 -1.34
N ARG A 17 -70.69 -19.71 -2.01
CA ARG A 17 -69.82 -20.87 -1.72
C ARG A 17 -68.38 -20.42 -1.91
N SER A 18 -67.63 -20.25 -0.81
CA SER A 18 -66.21 -19.95 -0.85
C SER A 18 -65.43 -21.25 -1.01
N TYR A 19 -64.86 -21.47 -2.20
CA TYR A 19 -63.93 -22.58 -2.47
C TYR A 19 -62.52 -22.30 -1.93
N ILE A 20 -62.34 -21.15 -1.27
CA ILE A 20 -61.10 -20.74 -0.60
C ILE A 20 -61.30 -20.99 0.89
N ALA A 21 -60.44 -21.82 1.49
CA ALA A 21 -60.40 -22.07 2.91
C ALA A 21 -60.01 -20.81 3.70
N GLY A 22 -60.25 -20.82 5.01
CA GLY A 22 -59.94 -19.69 5.89
C GLY A 22 -58.46 -19.26 5.88
N ASP A 23 -57.56 -20.16 5.47
CA ASP A 23 -56.12 -19.94 5.33
C ASP A 23 -55.69 -19.47 3.92
N GLY A 24 -56.62 -19.34 2.97
CA GLY A 24 -56.35 -18.91 1.61
C GLY A 24 -55.97 -20.03 0.63
N THR A 25 -56.06 -21.30 1.06
CA THR A 25 -55.85 -22.46 0.18
C THR A 25 -57.10 -22.82 -0.61
N ILE A 26 -56.91 -23.34 -1.82
CA ILE A 26 -57.97 -23.78 -2.71
C ILE A 26 -57.93 -25.30 -2.77
N HIS A 27 -59.06 -25.94 -2.52
CA HIS A 27 -59.21 -27.40 -2.55
C HIS A 27 -59.90 -27.83 -3.86
N GLY A 28 -59.38 -28.89 -4.45
CA GLY A 28 -59.98 -29.52 -5.61
C GLY A 28 -59.80 -31.03 -5.57
N CYS A 29 -60.60 -31.70 -6.38
CA CYS A 29 -60.46 -33.12 -6.66
C CYS A 29 -60.18 -33.29 -8.15
N VAL A 30 -59.20 -34.11 -8.51
CA VAL A 30 -58.81 -34.38 -9.89
C VAL A 30 -58.97 -35.87 -10.19
N ASN A 31 -59.58 -36.22 -11.33
CA ASN A 31 -59.68 -37.62 -11.74
C ASN A 31 -58.49 -38.04 -12.63
N ALA A 32 -58.39 -39.34 -12.91
CA ALA A 32 -57.36 -39.90 -13.80
C ALA A 32 -57.33 -39.30 -15.22
N ASN A 33 -58.43 -38.69 -15.67
CA ASN A 33 -58.53 -38.01 -16.97
C ASN A 33 -58.15 -36.51 -16.91
N GLY A 34 -57.67 -36.02 -15.76
CA GLY A 34 -57.24 -34.63 -15.57
C GLY A 34 -58.39 -33.63 -15.36
N ARG A 35 -59.64 -34.08 -15.18
CA ARG A 35 -60.76 -33.19 -14.89
C ARG A 35 -60.68 -32.74 -13.43
N LEU A 36 -60.41 -31.44 -13.24
CA LEU A 36 -60.39 -30.79 -11.94
C LEU A 36 -61.80 -30.30 -11.55
N ARG A 37 -62.19 -30.55 -10.30
CA ARG A 37 -63.39 -30.03 -9.67
C ARG A 37 -63.01 -29.28 -8.41
N LEU A 38 -63.41 -28.01 -8.31
CA LEU A 38 -63.30 -27.23 -7.08
C LEU A 38 -64.28 -27.76 -6.03
N VAL A 39 -63.82 -27.91 -4.80
CA VAL A 39 -64.61 -28.44 -3.69
C VAL A 39 -64.54 -27.51 -2.49
N GLU A 40 -65.50 -27.63 -1.59
CA GLU A 40 -65.45 -26.90 -0.32
C GLU A 40 -64.30 -27.46 0.55
N PRO A 41 -63.68 -26.64 1.41
CA PRO A 41 -62.72 -27.11 2.40
C PRO A 41 -63.36 -28.29 3.18
N ASP A 42 -62.63 -29.39 3.31
CA ASP A 42 -63.06 -30.64 3.98
C ASP A 42 -64.03 -31.57 3.21
N SER A 43 -64.37 -31.25 1.96
CA SER A 43 -65.13 -32.17 1.11
C SER A 43 -64.28 -33.35 0.63
N ALA A 44 -64.76 -34.59 0.86
CA ALA A 44 -64.12 -35.79 0.33
C ALA A 44 -64.22 -35.87 -1.21
N CYS A 45 -63.15 -36.39 -1.83
CA CYS A 45 -63.15 -36.67 -3.26
C CYS A 45 -64.00 -37.92 -3.59
N ARG A 46 -64.53 -37.96 -4.81
CA ARG A 46 -65.30 -39.13 -5.26
C ARG A 46 -64.35 -40.30 -5.52
N GLN A 47 -64.88 -41.52 -5.56
CA GLN A 47 -64.08 -42.70 -5.89
C GLN A 47 -63.40 -42.53 -7.26
N GLY A 48 -62.08 -42.69 -7.32
CA GLY A 48 -61.27 -42.46 -8.53
C GLY A 48 -60.89 -41.00 -8.77
N GLU A 49 -61.06 -40.12 -7.78
CA GLU A 49 -60.51 -38.77 -7.74
C GLU A 49 -59.46 -38.64 -6.62
N ASP A 50 -58.39 -37.91 -6.89
CA ASP A 50 -57.35 -37.54 -5.93
C ASP A 50 -57.56 -36.10 -5.43
N SER A 51 -57.26 -35.85 -4.15
CA SER A 51 -57.34 -34.52 -3.55
C SER A 51 -56.11 -33.69 -3.91
N VAL A 52 -56.33 -32.45 -4.32
CA VAL A 52 -55.29 -31.47 -4.64
C VAL A 52 -55.58 -30.15 -3.94
N THR A 53 -54.56 -29.57 -3.34
CA THR A 53 -54.65 -28.28 -2.66
C THR A 53 -53.54 -27.36 -3.17
N TRP A 54 -53.88 -26.11 -3.45
CA TRP A 54 -52.90 -25.11 -3.86
C TRP A 54 -53.18 -23.74 -3.24
N ASN A 55 -52.14 -22.93 -3.11
CA ASN A 55 -52.24 -21.59 -2.57
C ASN A 55 -52.70 -20.61 -3.64
N ARG A 56 -53.45 -19.57 -3.23
CA ARG A 56 -53.85 -18.47 -4.12
C ARG A 56 -52.65 -17.62 -4.59
N THR A 57 -51.59 -17.54 -3.78
CA THR A 57 -50.39 -16.77 -4.08
C THR A 57 -49.19 -17.71 -4.15
N GLY A 58 -48.38 -17.56 -5.20
CA GLY A 58 -47.12 -18.29 -5.31
C GLY A 58 -46.09 -17.85 -4.27
N PRO A 59 -45.03 -18.65 -4.05
CA PRO A 59 -43.93 -18.22 -3.18
C PRO A 59 -43.27 -16.96 -3.71
N GLN A 60 -42.71 -16.15 -2.82
CA GLN A 60 -41.83 -15.05 -3.21
C GLN A 60 -40.65 -15.61 -4.04
N GLY A 61 -40.31 -14.92 -5.14
CA GLY A 61 -39.15 -15.29 -5.96
C GLY A 61 -37.83 -15.20 -5.16
N PRO A 62 -36.78 -15.91 -5.58
CA PRO A 62 -35.48 -15.82 -4.93
C PRO A 62 -34.94 -14.39 -5.02
N ALA A 63 -34.10 -14.01 -4.05
CA ALA A 63 -33.36 -12.75 -4.13
C ALA A 63 -32.52 -12.72 -5.42
N GLY A 64 -32.43 -11.55 -6.05
CA GLY A 64 -31.57 -11.36 -7.22
C GLY A 64 -30.09 -11.60 -6.88
N PRO A 65 -29.24 -11.89 -7.88
CA PRO A 65 -27.81 -12.04 -7.65
C PRO A 65 -27.21 -10.75 -7.10
N LYS A 66 -26.18 -10.89 -6.27
CA LYS A 66 -25.37 -9.75 -5.83
C LYS A 66 -24.74 -9.09 -7.06
N GLY A 67 -24.78 -7.76 -7.12
CA GLY A 67 -24.09 -7.01 -8.17
C GLY A 67 -22.58 -7.27 -8.17
N ASP A 68 -21.97 -7.13 -9.35
CA ASP A 68 -20.53 -7.33 -9.53
C ASP A 68 -19.71 -6.35 -8.70
N LYS A 69 -18.49 -6.77 -8.35
CA LYS A 69 -17.52 -5.88 -7.69
C LYS A 69 -17.13 -4.78 -8.68
N GLY A 70 -17.16 -3.52 -8.24
CA GLY A 70 -16.68 -2.40 -9.05
C GLY A 70 -15.21 -2.56 -9.45
N ASP A 71 -14.85 -2.00 -10.60
CA ASP A 71 -13.51 -2.04 -11.14
C ASP A 71 -12.48 -1.41 -10.19
N LYS A 72 -11.23 -1.88 -10.27
CA LYS A 72 -10.11 -1.28 -9.56
C LYS A 72 -9.86 0.12 -10.15
N GLY A 73 -9.72 1.13 -9.30
CA GLY A 73 -9.35 2.48 -9.75
C GLY A 73 -7.98 2.52 -10.43
N ASP A 74 -7.80 3.49 -11.33
CA ASP A 74 -6.56 3.71 -12.08
C ASP A 74 -5.35 3.97 -11.17
N ALA A 75 -4.15 3.67 -11.68
CA ALA A 75 -2.91 4.02 -11.00
C ALA A 75 -2.74 5.55 -10.93
N GLY A 76 -2.19 6.05 -9.82
CA GLY A 76 -1.87 7.48 -9.67
C GLY A 76 -0.82 7.95 -10.67
N ALA A 77 -0.82 9.24 -10.99
CA ALA A 77 0.19 9.85 -11.86
C ALA A 77 1.59 9.76 -11.26
N GLN A 78 2.61 9.66 -12.12
CA GLN A 78 4.02 9.75 -11.70
C GLN A 78 4.31 11.13 -11.09
N GLY A 79 5.13 11.17 -10.04
CA GLY A 79 5.58 12.42 -9.42
C GLY A 79 6.49 13.26 -10.33
N PRO A 80 6.70 14.55 -10.00
CA PRO A 80 7.58 15.43 -10.77
C PRO A 80 9.05 14.98 -10.73
N ALA A 81 9.83 15.38 -11.73
CA ALA A 81 11.28 15.20 -11.72
C ALA A 81 11.94 15.98 -10.57
N GLY A 82 13.04 15.45 -10.03
CA GLY A 82 13.83 16.15 -9.02
C GLY A 82 14.58 17.38 -9.58
N PRO A 83 15.10 18.27 -8.71
CA PRO A 83 15.89 19.42 -9.14
C PRO A 83 17.20 18.99 -9.83
N ALA A 84 17.74 19.87 -10.67
CA ALA A 84 19.06 19.67 -11.26
C ALA A 84 20.15 19.65 -10.17
N GLY A 85 21.22 18.87 -10.39
CA GLY A 85 22.40 18.87 -9.52
C GLY A 85 23.15 20.21 -9.60
N ALA A 86 23.90 20.55 -8.55
CA ALA A 86 24.76 21.72 -8.54
C ALA A 86 25.91 21.57 -9.57
N ASP A 87 26.41 22.70 -10.07
CA ASP A 87 27.54 22.72 -10.99
C ASP A 87 28.79 22.06 -10.39
N GLY A 88 29.56 21.37 -11.22
CA GLY A 88 30.82 20.74 -10.80
C GLY A 88 31.88 21.78 -10.44
N VAL A 89 32.69 21.50 -9.41
CA VAL A 89 33.75 22.43 -8.98
C VAL A 89 34.90 22.43 -9.99
N ALA A 90 35.06 23.52 -10.75
CA ALA A 90 36.18 23.70 -11.66
C ALA A 90 37.49 24.01 -10.88
N GLY A 91 38.62 23.46 -11.34
CA GLY A 91 39.94 23.78 -10.78
C GLY A 91 40.34 23.03 -9.51
N ALA A 92 39.76 21.85 -9.27
CA ALA A 92 40.22 20.98 -8.19
C ALA A 92 41.64 20.47 -8.45
N HIS A 93 42.50 20.51 -7.43
CA HIS A 93 43.86 19.98 -7.46
C HIS A 93 44.23 19.35 -6.12
N VAL A 94 45.34 18.59 -6.08
CA VAL A 94 45.79 17.90 -4.87
C VAL A 94 47.05 18.55 -4.34
N VAL A 95 47.03 18.93 -3.06
CA VAL A 95 48.22 19.32 -2.29
C VAL A 95 48.65 18.12 -1.45
N THR A 96 49.92 17.73 -1.53
CA THR A 96 50.47 16.61 -0.76
C THR A 96 51.68 17.07 0.04
N VAL A 97 51.73 16.68 1.31
CA VAL A 97 52.86 16.91 2.21
C VAL A 97 53.37 15.56 2.68
N THR A 98 54.68 15.36 2.60
CA THR A 98 55.35 14.16 3.11
C THR A 98 56.20 14.52 4.31
N LYS A 99 56.31 13.59 5.27
CA LYS A 99 57.13 13.74 6.45
C LYS A 99 57.68 12.39 6.88
N ASP A 100 58.97 12.38 7.20
CA ASP A 100 59.61 11.24 7.83
C ASP A 100 59.25 11.22 9.32
N VAL A 101 58.77 10.06 9.79
CA VAL A 101 58.39 9.77 11.17
C VAL A 101 59.50 8.91 11.76
N ALA A 102 60.34 9.52 12.59
CA ALA A 102 61.45 8.83 13.24
C ALA A 102 60.95 7.75 14.21
N GLU A 103 61.83 6.83 14.60
CA GLU A 103 61.54 5.84 15.62
C GLU A 103 61.10 6.51 16.93
N LEU A 104 60.03 5.98 17.54
CA LEU A 104 59.39 6.49 18.76
C LEU A 104 58.84 7.92 18.66
N ASP A 105 58.70 8.45 17.44
CA ASP A 105 58.15 9.80 17.21
C ASP A 105 56.63 9.76 16.99
N MET A 106 56.00 10.89 17.32
CA MET A 106 54.59 11.16 17.08
C MET A 106 54.45 12.49 16.37
N VAL A 107 53.91 12.48 15.16
CA VAL A 107 53.82 13.69 14.31
C VAL A 107 52.43 13.88 13.74
N ASP A 108 52.02 15.14 13.68
CA ASP A 108 50.90 15.57 12.85
C ASP A 108 51.42 16.15 11.54
N VAL A 109 50.89 15.65 10.43
CA VAL A 109 51.23 16.11 9.09
C VAL A 109 50.02 16.80 8.51
N GLU A 110 50.20 18.06 8.12
CA GLU A 110 49.13 18.90 7.60
C GLU A 110 49.35 19.19 6.11
N ALA A 111 48.34 18.92 5.29
CA ALA A 111 48.24 19.41 3.92
C ALA A 111 47.20 20.52 3.87
N ARG A 112 47.65 21.77 3.77
CA ARG A 112 46.77 22.95 3.73
C ARG A 112 46.54 23.43 2.31
N CYS A 113 45.29 23.77 2.00
CA CYS A 113 44.94 24.38 0.74
C CYS A 113 45.46 25.82 0.66
N PRO A 114 45.79 26.33 -0.55
CA PRO A 114 46.13 27.73 -0.74
C PRO A 114 45.03 28.68 -0.27
N ALA A 115 45.40 29.93 0.04
CA ALA A 115 44.43 30.94 0.47
C ALA A 115 43.34 31.17 -0.60
N GLY A 116 42.08 31.18 -0.18
CA GLY A 116 40.93 31.32 -1.07
C GLY A 116 40.40 30.01 -1.65
N GLU A 117 40.96 28.86 -1.25
CA GLU A 117 40.47 27.55 -1.65
C GLU A 117 39.88 26.78 -0.47
N THR A 118 38.93 25.88 -0.79
CA THR A 118 38.28 25.00 0.17
C THR A 118 38.73 23.56 -0.07
N ALA A 119 39.03 22.85 1.02
CA ALA A 119 39.29 21.43 0.98
C ALA A 119 37.97 20.66 0.78
N THR A 120 37.84 20.00 -0.37
CA THR A 120 36.68 19.16 -0.71
C THR A 120 36.86 17.72 -0.22
N GLY A 121 38.07 17.36 0.18
CA GLY A 121 38.42 16.07 0.76
C GLY A 121 39.91 16.00 1.09
N GLY A 122 40.34 14.86 1.60
CA GLY A 122 41.73 14.60 1.90
C GLY A 122 41.92 13.20 2.45
N GLY A 123 43.15 12.91 2.84
CA GLY A 123 43.50 11.61 3.40
C GLY A 123 44.99 11.49 3.63
N TRP A 124 45.42 10.25 3.84
CA TRP A 124 46.81 9.92 4.02
C TRP A 124 47.15 8.59 3.36
N TYR A 125 48.43 8.40 3.09
CA TYR A 125 49.00 7.14 2.65
C TYR A 125 50.47 7.07 3.10
N MET A 126 51.06 5.88 3.10
CA MET A 126 52.50 5.73 3.31
C MET A 126 53.18 5.41 1.98
N PRO A 127 53.99 6.32 1.41
CA PRO A 127 54.81 6.02 0.25
C PRO A 127 55.64 4.75 0.52
N GLY A 128 55.52 3.75 -0.35
CA GLY A 128 56.24 2.47 -0.20
C GLY A 128 55.47 1.34 0.51
N GLY A 129 54.21 1.55 0.92
CA GLY A 129 53.31 0.45 1.32
C GLY A 129 53.58 -0.17 2.70
N THR A 130 54.35 0.49 3.56
CA THR A 130 54.72 -0.01 4.90
C THR A 130 53.65 0.25 5.98
N ALA A 131 52.44 0.68 5.60
CA ALA A 131 51.36 1.03 6.52
C ALA A 131 50.98 -0.10 7.49
N MET A 132 51.16 -1.36 7.09
CA MET A 132 50.85 -2.52 7.94
C MET A 132 51.94 -2.78 9.01
N ALA A 133 53.18 -2.34 8.77
CA ALA A 133 54.28 -2.55 9.70
C ALA A 133 54.35 -1.46 10.80
N ASN A 134 53.95 -0.23 10.46
CA ASN A 134 54.09 0.92 11.35
C ASN A 134 52.78 1.36 12.03
N GLY A 135 51.66 0.72 11.69
CA GLY A 135 50.34 0.98 12.27
C GLY A 135 49.51 2.04 11.52
N PRO A 136 48.21 2.14 11.82
CA PRO A 136 47.32 3.12 11.20
C PRO A 136 47.63 4.55 11.68
N ALA A 137 47.17 5.55 10.94
CA ALA A 137 47.09 6.90 11.49
C ALA A 137 46.20 6.93 12.74
N LEU A 138 46.61 7.70 13.75
CA LEU A 138 45.88 7.93 14.99
C LEU A 138 44.59 8.70 14.75
N HIS A 139 44.64 9.66 13.82
CA HIS A 139 43.48 10.42 13.35
C HIS A 139 43.67 10.83 11.89
N SER A 140 42.57 11.15 11.22
CA SER A 140 42.54 11.67 9.86
C SER A 140 41.27 12.49 9.68
N ASN A 141 41.38 13.81 9.68
CA ASN A 141 40.24 14.71 9.66
C ASN A 141 40.54 16.02 8.90
N PRO A 142 39.51 16.72 8.41
CA PRO A 142 39.70 18.03 7.80
C PRO A 142 40.24 19.03 8.82
N ILE A 143 41.06 19.95 8.34
CA ILE A 143 41.44 21.16 9.06
C ILE A 143 40.39 22.21 8.73
N VAL A 144 39.79 22.84 9.75
CA VAL A 144 38.71 23.81 9.57
C VAL A 144 39.13 25.21 10.03
N SER A 145 38.70 26.22 9.27
CA SER A 145 38.72 27.63 9.67
C SER A 145 37.28 28.11 9.75
N GLY A 146 36.74 28.22 10.96
CA GLY A 146 35.29 28.39 11.16
C GLY A 146 34.52 27.18 10.63
N ALA A 147 33.63 27.41 9.66
CA ALA A 147 32.87 26.36 8.98
C ALA A 147 33.52 25.86 7.68
N THR A 148 34.64 26.46 7.25
CA THR A 148 35.26 26.17 5.96
C THR A 148 36.41 25.19 6.15
N PRO A 149 36.39 24.01 5.48
CA PRO A 149 37.55 23.13 5.41
C PRO A 149 38.68 23.80 4.61
N VAL A 150 39.87 23.91 5.19
CA VAL A 150 41.04 24.57 4.60
C VAL A 150 42.24 23.63 4.44
N GLY A 151 42.07 22.34 4.71
CA GLY A 151 43.10 21.33 4.54
C GLY A 151 42.73 19.99 5.15
N TRP A 152 43.73 19.12 5.26
CA TRP A 152 43.62 17.81 5.89
C TRP A 152 44.80 17.58 6.84
N THR A 153 44.53 16.92 7.97
CA THR A 153 45.56 16.50 8.92
C THR A 153 45.45 15.01 9.18
N ALA A 154 46.59 14.35 9.35
CA ALA A 154 46.64 13.02 9.91
C ALA A 154 47.80 12.90 10.90
N GLY A 155 47.52 12.22 12.01
CA GLY A 155 48.48 11.97 13.08
C GLY A 155 49.07 10.57 12.97
N PHE A 156 50.38 10.47 13.15
CA PHE A 156 51.15 9.24 13.02
C PHE A 156 51.94 8.98 14.30
N LEU A 157 51.98 7.72 14.72
CA LEU A 157 52.88 7.23 15.76
C LEU A 157 53.79 6.19 15.14
N ASN A 158 55.09 6.24 15.44
CA ASN A 158 56.03 5.20 15.06
C ASN A 158 56.50 4.41 16.27
N GLY A 159 55.89 3.23 16.49
CA GLY A 159 56.35 2.28 17.50
C GLY A 159 57.42 1.29 17.00
N ALA A 160 57.84 1.38 15.74
CA ALA A 160 58.77 0.45 15.10
C ALA A 160 60.23 0.95 15.14
N GLY A 161 61.18 0.01 14.99
CA GLY A 161 62.63 0.27 15.03
C GLY A 161 63.23 0.90 13.77
N ASN A 162 62.41 1.54 12.93
CA ASN A 162 62.86 2.18 11.70
C ASN A 162 62.03 3.43 11.39
N THR A 163 62.66 4.44 10.80
CA THR A 163 61.96 5.61 10.24
C THR A 163 61.11 5.20 9.03
N TYR A 164 59.95 5.82 8.88
CA TYR A 164 59.13 5.70 7.67
C TYR A 164 58.61 7.05 7.20
N THR A 165 58.24 7.15 5.93
CA THR A 165 57.63 8.36 5.38
C THR A 165 56.11 8.24 5.40
N ALA A 166 55.44 9.24 5.95
CA ALA A 166 54.00 9.43 5.86
C ALA A 166 53.68 10.54 4.85
N ALA A 167 52.59 10.39 4.11
CA ALA A 167 52.07 11.41 3.21
C ALA A 167 50.63 11.75 3.56
N VAL A 168 50.33 13.05 3.64
CA VAL A 168 48.97 13.58 3.83
C VAL A 168 48.64 14.44 2.64
N TYR A 169 47.41 14.34 2.14
CA TYR A 169 46.95 15.12 1.01
C TYR A 169 45.59 15.79 1.27
N ALA A 170 45.37 16.93 0.63
CA ALA A 170 44.11 17.63 0.58
C ALA A 170 43.71 17.88 -0.88
N ILE A 171 42.42 17.70 -1.18
CA ILE A 171 41.83 18.00 -2.49
C ILE A 171 41.25 19.41 -2.41
N CYS A 172 41.97 20.37 -2.96
CA CYS A 172 41.68 21.78 -2.88
C CYS A 172 40.96 22.26 -4.13
N ALA A 173 39.95 23.10 -3.96
CA ALA A 173 39.24 23.68 -5.07
C ALA A 173 38.86 25.14 -4.77
N LYS A 174 38.84 25.97 -5.82
CA LYS A 174 38.36 27.34 -5.71
C LYS A 174 36.86 27.35 -5.39
N THR A 175 36.51 27.98 -4.29
CA THR A 175 35.14 28.40 -4.03
C THR A 175 34.89 29.68 -4.80
N GLY A 176 34.04 29.59 -5.84
CA GLY A 176 33.58 30.73 -6.64
C GLY A 176 32.61 31.62 -5.88
#